data_AF-A0A1I6V934-F1
#
_entry.id   AF-A0A1I6V934-F1
#
_cell.length_a   1.000
_cell.length_b   1.000
_cell.length_c   1.000
_cell.angle_alpha   90.00
_cell.angle_beta   90.00
_cell.angle_gamma   90.00
#
_symmetry.space_group_name_H-M   'P 1'
#
loop_
_entity.id
_entity.type
_entity.pdbx_description
1 polymer ?
#
loop_
_entity_poly.entity_id
_entity_poly.type
_entity_poly.pdbx_seq_one_letter_code
_entity_poly.pdbx_strand_id
1 'polypeptide(L)'
;MIQGLKARGLENVLLFISDGLSGMTDAIHRVYPYAKHQTCLVHIVRNINGKARISDREEIADDFKNIHQATDLESAQEALEVFEKKWRPSYKKLIDKIVQNKQLIVFLDFPECIQRSLYSTNLIEGFNAQIKRYTKRKEQFPNEESLERFLVSIFLDYNQKFPMRCHRGFKKAKPEIIEMFEEQLAKQQSTPSLTV
;
A
#
# COMPACT_ATOMS: atom_id res chain seq x y z
N MET A 1 0.43 -2.90 17.15
CA MET A 1 -0.56 -2.77 16.05
C MET A 1 -0.88 -4.10 15.38
N ILE A 2 0.07 -4.74 14.67
CA ILE A 2 -0.17 -5.93 13.85
C ILE A 2 -0.63 -7.15 14.67
N GLN A 3 -0.01 -7.40 15.83
CA GLN A 3 -0.46 -8.42 16.78
C GLN A 3 -1.91 -8.19 17.25
N GLY A 4 -2.33 -6.93 17.39
CA GLY A 4 -3.70 -6.59 17.75
C GLY A 4 -4.73 -6.86 16.64
N LEU A 5 -4.30 -6.99 15.37
CA LEU A 5 -5.17 -7.51 14.31
C LEU A 5 -5.37 -9.02 14.48
N LYS A 6 -4.29 -9.76 14.75
CA LYS A 6 -4.33 -11.20 14.98
C LYS A 6 -5.17 -11.56 16.21
N ALA A 7 -4.99 -10.83 17.31
CA ALA A 7 -5.77 -11.02 18.54
C ALA A 7 -7.28 -10.75 18.35
N ARG A 8 -7.66 -9.97 17.32
CA ARG A 8 -9.06 -9.71 16.95
C ARG A 8 -9.62 -10.72 15.93
N GLY A 9 -8.87 -11.78 15.60
CA GLY A 9 -9.32 -12.85 14.71
C GLY A 9 -8.93 -12.68 13.24
N LEU A 10 -8.02 -11.76 12.90
CA LEU A 10 -7.46 -11.73 11.54
C LEU A 10 -6.44 -12.87 11.39
N GLU A 11 -6.81 -13.89 10.61
CA GLU A 11 -5.99 -15.10 10.45
C GLU A 11 -5.00 -14.99 9.29
N ASN A 12 -5.51 -14.66 8.10
CA ASN A 12 -4.75 -14.68 6.86
C ASN A 12 -4.84 -13.34 6.13
N VAL A 13 -3.70 -12.92 5.58
CA VAL A 13 -3.58 -11.68 4.80
C VAL A 13 -2.69 -11.95 3.59
N LEU A 14 -3.17 -11.65 2.40
CA LEU A 14 -2.39 -11.75 1.17
C LEU A 14 -1.43 -10.57 0.99
N LEU A 15 -1.88 -9.36 1.30
CA LEU A 15 -1.14 -8.12 1.04
C LEU A 15 -1.33 -7.07 2.11
N PHE A 16 -0.22 -6.50 2.55
CA PHE A 16 -0.16 -5.24 3.29
C PHE A 16 0.42 -4.14 2.39
N ILE A 17 -0.22 -2.97 2.37
CA ILE A 17 0.30 -1.78 1.70
C ILE A 17 0.55 -0.71 2.76
N SER A 18 1.79 -0.22 2.87
CA SER A 18 2.15 0.83 3.85
C SER A 18 3.02 1.93 3.23
N ASP A 19 3.19 3.05 3.94
CA ASP A 19 3.96 4.22 3.52
C ASP A 19 5.50 4.03 3.59
N GLY A 20 5.98 2.79 3.81
CA GLY A 20 7.41 2.46 3.77
C GLY A 20 8.15 2.77 5.08
N LEU A 21 7.46 2.77 6.21
CA LEU A 21 8.06 2.92 7.53
C LEU A 21 9.12 1.83 7.79
N SER A 22 10.27 2.24 8.31
CA SER A 22 11.37 1.34 8.68
C SER A 22 10.90 0.28 9.67
N GLY A 23 11.21 -0.99 9.41
CA GLY A 23 10.84 -2.12 10.25
C GLY A 23 9.39 -2.60 10.11
N MET A 24 8.57 -1.94 9.28
CA MET A 24 7.18 -2.38 9.05
C MET A 24 7.14 -3.77 8.38
N THR A 25 7.99 -4.02 7.40
CA THR A 25 8.10 -5.32 6.74
C THR A 25 8.42 -6.43 7.72
N ASP A 26 9.41 -6.22 8.58
CA ASP A 26 9.83 -7.22 9.57
C ASP A 26 8.72 -7.46 10.60
N ALA A 27 8.05 -6.39 11.04
CA ALA A 27 6.91 -6.49 11.94
C ALA A 27 5.72 -7.25 11.33
N ILE A 28 5.45 -7.06 10.02
CA ILE A 28 4.44 -7.80 9.28
C ILE A 28 4.81 -9.28 9.22
N HIS A 29 6.00 -9.62 8.71
CA HIS A 29 6.41 -11.00 8.51
C HIS A 29 6.58 -11.77 9.82
N ARG A 30 6.85 -11.09 10.94
CA ARG A 30 6.85 -11.72 12.26
C ARG A 30 5.47 -12.26 12.68
N VAL A 31 4.38 -11.63 12.23
CA VAL A 31 3.00 -12.03 12.59
C VAL A 31 2.34 -12.83 11.46
N TYR A 32 2.58 -12.42 10.20
CA TYR A 32 2.04 -12.99 8.98
C TYR A 32 3.18 -13.29 7.99
N PRO A 33 3.94 -14.38 8.18
CA PRO A 33 5.16 -14.67 7.41
C PRO A 33 4.92 -14.88 5.91
N TYR A 34 3.72 -15.29 5.52
CA TYR A 34 3.36 -15.51 4.11
C TYR A 34 2.64 -14.31 3.47
N ALA A 35 2.39 -13.24 4.21
CA ALA A 35 1.76 -12.05 3.66
C ALA A 35 2.77 -11.26 2.83
N LYS A 36 2.38 -10.81 1.65
CA LYS A 36 3.22 -9.90 0.86
C LYS A 36 3.15 -8.48 1.45
N HIS A 37 4.22 -7.72 1.30
CA HIS A 37 4.25 -6.31 1.68
C HIS A 37 4.63 -5.46 0.46
N GLN A 38 3.80 -4.46 0.17
CA GLN A 38 4.02 -3.48 -0.88
C GLN A 38 4.20 -2.09 -0.27
N THR A 39 5.18 -1.33 -0.80
CA THR A 39 5.28 0.09 -0.48
C THR A 39 4.24 0.88 -1.29
N CYS A 40 3.55 1.79 -0.62
CA CYS A 40 2.55 2.64 -1.24
C CYS A 40 3.19 3.58 -2.27
N LEU A 41 2.89 3.37 -3.55
CA LEU A 41 3.47 4.14 -4.65
C LEU A 41 3.15 5.63 -4.57
N VAL A 42 1.99 6.01 -4.03
CA VAL A 42 1.66 7.42 -3.84
C VAL A 42 2.53 8.08 -2.77
N HIS A 43 2.93 7.36 -1.72
CA HIS A 43 3.90 7.89 -0.76
C HIS A 43 5.29 8.03 -1.39
N ILE A 44 5.65 7.15 -2.32
CA ILE A 44 6.89 7.29 -3.09
C ILE A 44 6.84 8.53 -3.98
N VAL A 45 5.76 8.74 -4.74
CA VAL A 45 5.58 9.95 -5.57
C VAL A 45 5.60 11.23 -4.71
N ARG A 46 4.97 11.22 -3.53
CA ARG A 46 5.04 12.36 -2.59
C ARG A 46 6.46 12.61 -2.09
N ASN A 47 7.21 11.55 -1.80
CA ASN A 47 8.61 11.64 -1.37
C ASN A 47 9.51 12.16 -2.49
N ILE A 48 9.26 11.73 -3.74
CA ILE A 48 9.90 12.27 -4.94
C ILE A 48 9.61 13.77 -5.03
N ASN A 49 8.35 14.18 -4.99
CA ASN A 49 7.95 15.59 -5.07
C ASN A 49 8.53 16.45 -3.95
N GLY A 50 8.68 15.90 -2.74
CA GLY A 50 9.28 16.60 -1.62
C GLY A 50 10.79 16.87 -1.78
N LYS A 51 11.49 16.11 -2.63
CA LYS A 51 12.96 16.17 -2.80
C LYS A 51 13.40 16.66 -4.18
N ALA A 52 12.57 16.49 -5.20
CA ALA A 52 12.82 16.95 -6.55
C ALA A 52 12.57 18.45 -6.68
N ARG A 53 13.33 19.09 -7.57
CA ARG A 53 13.13 20.49 -7.97
C ARG A 53 11.74 20.64 -8.59
N ILE A 54 11.08 21.78 -8.39
CA ILE A 54 9.72 22.02 -8.89
C ILE A 54 9.61 21.78 -10.40
N SER A 55 10.62 22.20 -11.17
CA SER A 55 10.71 22.00 -12.62
C SER A 55 10.67 20.53 -13.04
N ASP A 56 11.21 19.64 -12.21
CA ASP A 56 11.45 18.24 -12.57
C ASP A 56 10.33 17.34 -12.04
N ARG A 57 9.47 17.85 -11.13
CA ARG A 57 8.45 17.06 -10.41
C ARG A 57 7.45 16.36 -11.33
N GLU A 58 7.01 17.05 -12.37
CA GLU A 58 6.04 16.51 -13.32
C GLU A 58 6.68 15.38 -14.11
N GLU A 59 7.84 15.64 -14.71
CA GLU A 59 8.56 14.67 -15.55
C GLU A 59 8.98 13.42 -14.76
N ILE A 60 9.55 13.58 -13.57
CA ILE A 60 9.96 12.43 -12.74
C ILE A 60 8.76 11.61 -12.26
N ALA A 61 7.61 12.25 -12.00
CA ALA A 61 6.40 11.55 -11.59
C ALA A 61 5.79 10.79 -12.77
N ASP A 62 5.84 11.34 -13.98
CA ASP A 62 5.36 10.68 -15.20
C ASP A 62 6.27 9.50 -15.59
N ASP A 63 7.59 9.66 -15.53
CA ASP A 63 8.50 8.54 -15.75
C ASP A 63 8.31 7.43 -14.70
N PHE A 64 8.08 7.81 -13.44
CA PHE A 64 7.78 6.84 -12.39
C PHE A 64 6.46 6.09 -12.63
N LYS A 65 5.46 6.72 -13.28
CA LYS A 65 4.20 6.05 -13.62
C LYS A 65 4.42 4.88 -14.57
N ASN A 66 5.38 4.97 -15.47
CA ASN A 66 5.67 3.91 -16.44
C ASN A 66 6.04 2.59 -15.74
N ILE A 67 6.75 2.67 -14.61
CA ILE A 67 7.14 1.50 -13.80
C ILE A 67 5.91 0.70 -13.35
N HIS A 68 4.85 1.38 -12.95
CA HIS A 68 3.66 0.73 -12.42
C HIS A 68 2.49 0.61 -13.42
N GLN A 69 2.72 1.01 -14.68
CA GLN A 69 1.81 0.77 -15.80
C GLN A 69 2.26 -0.42 -16.66
N ALA A 70 3.46 -0.94 -16.41
CA ALA A 70 3.95 -2.17 -17.02
C ALA A 70 2.98 -3.35 -16.78
N THR A 71 2.83 -4.19 -17.81
CA THR A 71 1.93 -5.35 -17.83
C THR A 71 2.51 -6.58 -17.13
N ASP A 72 3.83 -6.65 -17.06
CA ASP A 72 4.59 -7.79 -16.56
C ASP A 72 5.83 -7.32 -15.80
N LEU A 73 6.45 -8.27 -15.08
CA LEU A 73 7.58 -8.03 -14.20
C LEU A 73 8.83 -7.59 -14.96
N GLU A 74 9.07 -8.14 -16.15
CA GLU A 74 10.23 -7.83 -16.98
C GLU A 74 10.14 -6.38 -17.48
N SER A 75 9.00 -6.00 -18.05
CA SER A 75 8.72 -4.62 -18.49
C SER A 75 8.82 -3.62 -17.34
N ALA A 76 8.36 -4.00 -16.13
CA ALA A 76 8.46 -3.14 -14.95
C ALA A 76 9.92 -2.94 -14.50
N GLN A 77 10.76 -3.97 -14.62
CA GLN A 77 12.19 -3.90 -14.32
C GLN A 77 12.93 -3.04 -15.35
N GLU A 78 12.65 -3.22 -16.64
CA GLU A 78 13.21 -2.38 -17.70
C GLU A 78 12.85 -0.90 -17.51
N ALA A 79 11.58 -0.60 -17.20
CA ALA A 79 11.14 0.75 -16.89
C ALA A 79 11.86 1.33 -15.66
N LEU A 80 12.12 0.51 -14.64
CA LEU A 80 12.88 0.93 -13.46
C LEU A 80 14.35 1.23 -13.81
N GLU A 81 14.98 0.44 -14.69
CA GLU A 81 16.34 0.71 -15.15
C GLU A 81 16.46 2.00 -15.96
N VAL A 82 15.49 2.26 -16.85
CA VAL A 82 15.44 3.50 -17.64
C VAL A 82 15.25 4.70 -16.70
N PHE A 83 14.34 4.58 -15.72
CA PHE A 83 14.12 5.59 -14.70
C PHE A 83 15.38 5.86 -13.87
N GLU A 84 16.10 4.80 -13.47
CA GLU A 84 17.36 4.93 -12.74
C GLU A 84 18.42 5.67 -13.58
N LYS A 85 18.66 5.23 -14.82
CA LYS A 85 19.66 5.82 -15.71
C LYS A 85 19.41 7.31 -15.93
N LYS A 86 18.15 7.72 -16.08
CA LYS A 86 17.77 9.12 -16.31
C LYS A 86 17.94 9.99 -15.07
N TRP A 87 17.44 9.57 -13.91
CA TRP A 87 17.31 10.44 -12.74
C TRP A 87 18.42 10.29 -11.70
N ARG A 88 19.17 9.18 -11.71
CA ARG A 88 20.25 8.92 -10.75
C ARG A 88 21.36 9.98 -10.75
N PRO A 89 21.80 10.56 -11.89
CA PRO A 89 22.81 11.62 -11.90
C PRO A 89 22.38 12.85 -11.09
N SER A 90 21.10 13.25 -11.20
CA SER A 90 20.56 14.44 -10.54
C SER A 90 20.09 14.15 -9.10
N TYR A 91 19.60 12.94 -8.84
CA TYR A 91 18.89 12.59 -7.61
C TYR A 91 19.38 11.28 -6.95
N LYS A 92 20.69 11.02 -6.98
CA LYS A 92 21.32 9.78 -6.49
C LYS A 92 20.67 9.15 -5.24
N LYS A 93 20.62 9.88 -4.12
CA LYS A 93 20.07 9.36 -2.85
C LYS A 93 18.58 9.00 -2.90
N LEU A 94 17.80 9.69 -3.73
CA LEU A 94 16.37 9.44 -3.88
C LEU A 94 16.16 8.17 -4.73
N ILE A 95 16.87 8.10 -5.86
CA ILE A 95 16.75 6.99 -6.80
C ILE A 95 17.32 5.69 -6.22
N ASP A 96 18.49 5.74 -5.57
CA ASP A 96 19.08 4.56 -4.91
C ASP A 96 18.09 3.95 -3.89
N LYS A 97 17.33 4.77 -3.16
CA LYS A 97 16.29 4.30 -2.22
C LYS A 97 15.09 3.65 -2.92
N ILE A 98 14.71 4.14 -4.10
CA ILE A 98 13.61 3.58 -4.88
C ILE A 98 14.05 2.23 -5.46
N VAL A 99 15.21 2.18 -6.12
CA VAL A 99 15.73 0.96 -6.76
C VAL A 99 15.99 -0.16 -5.75
N GLN A 100 16.48 0.16 -4.54
CA GLN A 100 16.66 -0.82 -3.47
C GLN A 100 15.34 -1.38 -2.92
N ASN A 101 14.22 -0.73 -3.18
CA ASN A 101 12.93 -1.14 -2.66
C ASN A 101 12.33 -2.29 -3.48
N LYS A 102 12.54 -3.52 -3.01
CA LYS A 102 11.98 -4.74 -3.62
C LYS A 102 10.45 -4.81 -3.59
N GLN A 103 9.79 -3.92 -2.86
CA GLN A 103 8.35 -3.95 -2.59
C GLN A 103 7.55 -3.00 -3.48
N LEU A 104 8.16 -2.49 -4.56
CA LEU A 104 7.51 -1.56 -5.49
C LEU A 104 6.47 -2.25 -6.38
N ILE A 105 6.83 -3.41 -6.95
CA ILE A 105 6.08 -4.06 -8.02
C ILE A 105 5.29 -5.29 -7.57
N VAL A 106 5.12 -5.47 -6.26
CA VAL A 106 4.41 -6.61 -5.65
C VAL A 106 2.95 -6.71 -6.12
N PHE A 107 2.35 -5.60 -6.56
CA PHE A 107 0.99 -5.62 -7.12
C PHE A 107 0.87 -6.46 -8.39
N LEU A 108 1.95 -6.68 -9.15
CA LEU A 108 1.92 -7.49 -10.38
C LEU A 108 1.62 -8.97 -10.09
N ASP A 109 1.89 -9.44 -8.87
CA ASP A 109 1.54 -10.79 -8.45
C ASP A 109 0.04 -11.00 -8.21
N PHE A 110 -0.77 -9.94 -8.39
CA PHE A 110 -2.22 -9.96 -8.18
C PHE A 110 -2.96 -9.82 -9.51
N PRO A 111 -4.24 -10.26 -9.56
CA PRO A 111 -5.06 -10.18 -10.77
C PRO A 111 -5.08 -8.79 -11.37
N GLU A 112 -4.87 -8.69 -12.69
CA GLU A 112 -4.80 -7.42 -13.45
C GLU A 112 -5.97 -6.48 -13.10
N CYS A 113 -7.16 -7.04 -12.92
CA CYS A 113 -8.36 -6.26 -12.65
C CYS A 113 -8.34 -5.51 -11.30
N ILE A 114 -7.50 -5.92 -10.34
CA ILE A 114 -7.31 -5.21 -9.05
C ILE A 114 -6.00 -4.42 -8.96
N GLN A 115 -5.04 -4.62 -9.87
CA GLN A 115 -3.73 -3.96 -9.80
C GLN A 115 -3.84 -2.43 -9.68
N ARG A 116 -4.73 -1.82 -10.49
CA ARG A 116 -5.01 -0.37 -10.41
C ARG A 116 -5.48 0.09 -9.03
N SER A 117 -6.19 -0.77 -8.31
CA SER A 117 -6.65 -0.48 -6.96
C SER A 117 -5.54 -0.66 -5.92
N LEU A 118 -4.54 -1.49 -6.20
CA LEU A 118 -3.39 -1.71 -5.31
C LEU A 118 -2.34 -0.60 -5.44
N TYR A 119 -2.06 -0.14 -6.66
CA TYR A 119 -1.07 0.92 -6.86
C TYR A 119 -1.62 2.35 -6.74
N SER A 120 -2.95 2.53 -6.74
CA SER A 120 -3.58 3.85 -6.51
C SER A 120 -4.08 4.00 -5.07
N THR A 121 -3.97 5.21 -4.51
CA THR A 121 -4.50 5.51 -3.17
C THR A 121 -5.86 6.19 -3.18
N ASN A 122 -6.56 6.24 -4.32
CA ASN A 122 -7.86 6.93 -4.43
C ASN A 122 -8.86 6.54 -3.33
N LEU A 123 -8.85 5.27 -2.92
CA LEU A 123 -9.66 4.76 -1.82
C LEU A 123 -9.36 5.46 -0.49
N ILE A 124 -8.08 5.54 -0.14
CA ILE A 124 -7.61 6.05 1.15
C ILE A 124 -7.59 7.58 1.13
N GLU A 125 -7.22 8.20 0.01
CA GLU A 125 -7.15 9.66 -0.13
C GLU A 125 -8.52 10.32 -0.06
N GLY A 126 -9.55 9.72 -0.68
CA GLY A 126 -10.91 10.24 -0.58
C GLY A 126 -11.40 10.26 0.87
N PHE A 127 -11.12 9.19 1.62
CA PHE A 127 -11.46 9.08 3.03
C PHE A 127 -10.62 10.02 3.91
N ASN A 128 -9.31 10.09 3.69
CA ASN A 128 -8.42 11.01 4.40
C ASN A 128 -8.80 12.48 4.14
N ALA A 129 -9.20 12.83 2.92
CA ALA A 129 -9.71 14.16 2.60
C ALA A 129 -11.01 14.45 3.37
N GLN A 130 -11.90 13.47 3.50
CA GLN A 130 -13.10 13.58 4.32
C GLN A 130 -12.76 13.82 5.80
N ILE A 131 -11.85 13.03 6.39
CA ILE A 131 -11.38 13.23 7.77
C ILE A 131 -10.79 14.63 7.94
N LYS A 132 -9.90 15.07 7.03
CA LYS A 132 -9.29 16.40 7.08
C LYS A 132 -10.33 17.52 6.98
N ARG A 133 -11.33 17.39 6.10
CA ARG A 133 -12.43 18.38 5.99
C ARG A 133 -13.20 18.49 7.30
N TYR A 134 -13.55 17.37 7.92
CA TYR A 134 -14.29 17.36 9.17
C TYR A 134 -13.48 17.92 10.34
N THR A 135 -12.22 17.50 10.44
CA THR A 135 -11.31 17.91 11.51
C THR A 135 -10.95 19.38 11.42
N LYS A 136 -10.76 19.95 10.22
CA LYS A 136 -10.48 21.39 10.03
C LYS A 136 -11.59 22.33 10.51
N ARG A 137 -12.83 21.83 10.69
CA ARG A 137 -13.94 22.61 11.26
C ARG A 137 -13.87 22.70 12.79
N LYS A 138 -12.98 21.94 13.41
CA LYS A 138 -12.71 21.97 14.85
C LYS A 138 -11.39 22.71 15.06
N GLU A 139 -11.41 23.75 15.87
CA GLU A 139 -10.21 24.52 16.21
C GLU A 139 -9.30 23.73 17.15
N GLN A 140 -9.88 23.05 18.14
CA GLN A 140 -9.16 22.22 19.11
C GLN A 140 -10.03 21.08 19.63
N PHE A 141 -9.38 20.02 20.11
CA PHE A 141 -10.01 18.96 20.88
C PHE A 141 -9.60 19.08 22.35
N PRO A 142 -10.53 18.95 23.30
CA PRO A 142 -10.21 19.06 24.74
C PRO A 142 -9.21 18.02 25.25
N ASN A 143 -9.22 16.82 24.68
CA ASN A 143 -8.32 15.71 25.01
C ASN A 143 -8.28 14.68 23.87
N GLU A 144 -7.38 13.71 23.98
CA GLU A 144 -7.20 12.64 22.99
C GLU A 144 -8.45 11.78 22.81
N GLU A 145 -9.15 11.43 23.90
CA GLU A 145 -10.39 10.64 23.81
C GLU A 145 -11.51 11.37 23.04
N SER A 146 -11.57 12.70 23.14
CA SER A 146 -12.54 13.51 22.40
C SER A 146 -12.25 13.47 20.90
N LEU A 147 -10.97 13.51 20.51
CA LEU A 147 -10.54 13.30 19.13
C LEU A 147 -10.90 11.88 18.67
N GLU A 148 -10.62 10.86 19.48
CA GLU A 148 -10.94 9.47 19.15
C GLU A 148 -12.44 9.28 18.91
N ARG A 149 -13.30 9.73 19.84
CA ARG A 149 -14.77 9.66 19.69
C ARG A 149 -15.24 10.37 18.42
N PHE A 150 -14.67 11.53 18.11
CA PHE A 150 -14.98 12.27 16.89
C PHE A 150 -14.60 11.50 15.62
N LEU A 151 -13.40 10.91 15.58
CA LEU A 151 -12.95 10.08 14.47
C LEU A 151 -13.82 8.84 14.31
N VAL A 152 -14.14 8.14 15.41
CA VAL A 152 -15.01 6.96 15.40
C VAL A 152 -16.39 7.29 14.84
N SER A 153 -16.98 8.45 15.19
CA SER A 153 -18.25 8.89 14.59
C SER A 153 -18.16 9.02 13.07
N ILE A 154 -17.08 9.60 12.54
CA ILE A 154 -16.87 9.69 11.08
C ILE A 154 -16.73 8.30 10.46
N PHE A 155 -16.07 7.37 11.15
CA PHE A 155 -15.84 6.00 10.68
C PHE A 155 -17.14 5.20 10.64
N LEU A 156 -17.99 5.34 11.67
CA LEU A 156 -19.31 4.71 11.72
C LEU A 156 -20.20 5.20 10.58
N ASP A 157 -20.29 6.52 10.38
CA ASP A 157 -21.07 7.11 9.29
C ASP A 157 -20.58 6.64 7.92
N TYR A 158 -19.27 6.53 7.73
CA TYR A 158 -18.70 6.04 6.48
C TYR A 158 -19.06 4.57 6.23
N ASN A 159 -18.87 3.72 7.25
CA ASN A 159 -19.17 2.28 7.16
C ASN A 159 -20.66 2.03 6.91
N GLN A 160 -21.55 2.81 7.55
CA GLN A 160 -23.00 2.70 7.34
C GLN A 160 -23.43 3.15 5.94
N LYS A 161 -22.73 4.10 5.32
CA LYS A 161 -23.00 4.54 3.93
C LYS A 161 -22.52 3.55 2.88
N PHE A 162 -21.47 2.79 3.18
CA PHE A 162 -20.82 1.90 2.21
C PHE A 162 -20.74 0.41 2.64
N PRO A 163 -21.79 -0.18 3.25
CA PRO A 163 -21.71 -1.52 3.84
C PRO A 163 -21.53 -2.62 2.78
N MET A 164 -22.13 -2.42 1.60
CA MET A 164 -22.10 -3.39 0.49
C MET A 164 -21.10 -2.98 -0.60
N ARG A 165 -20.23 -2.00 -0.34
CA ARG A 165 -19.32 -1.48 -1.34
C ARG A 165 -18.20 -2.49 -1.61
N CYS A 166 -18.26 -3.14 -2.77
CA CYS A 166 -17.11 -3.84 -3.33
C CYS A 166 -16.30 -2.85 -4.19
N HIS A 167 -14.98 -2.81 -3.98
CA HIS A 167 -14.14 -1.94 -4.78
C HIS A 167 -13.97 -2.49 -6.22
N ARG A 168 -13.58 -1.61 -7.15
CA ARG A 168 -13.39 -1.96 -8.56
C ARG A 168 -12.41 -3.13 -8.68
N GLY A 169 -12.72 -4.07 -9.57
CA GLY A 169 -11.89 -5.25 -9.82
C GLY A 169 -12.15 -6.42 -8.86
N PHE A 170 -12.35 -6.16 -7.56
CA PHE A 170 -12.42 -7.20 -6.53
C PHE A 170 -13.58 -8.18 -6.72
N LYS A 171 -14.71 -7.76 -7.29
CA LYS A 171 -15.80 -8.68 -7.61
C LYS A 171 -15.41 -9.69 -8.70
N LYS A 172 -14.58 -9.26 -9.68
CA LYS A 172 -14.10 -10.10 -10.78
C LYS A 172 -12.96 -11.01 -10.34
N ALA A 173 -12.00 -10.46 -9.58
CA ALA A 173 -10.85 -11.19 -9.04
C ALA A 173 -11.18 -12.20 -7.91
N LYS A 174 -12.44 -12.27 -7.46
CA LYS A 174 -12.80 -13.08 -6.28
C LYS A 174 -12.34 -14.55 -6.39
N PRO A 175 -12.51 -15.27 -7.52
CA PRO A 175 -12.04 -16.65 -7.64
C PRO A 175 -10.53 -16.77 -7.48
N GLU A 176 -9.77 -15.95 -8.21
CA GLU A 176 -8.30 -15.92 -8.17
C GLU A 176 -7.79 -15.58 -6.77
N ILE A 177 -8.41 -14.62 -6.08
CA ILE A 177 -8.04 -14.27 -4.69
C ILE A 177 -8.27 -15.45 -3.73
N ILE A 178 -9.34 -16.22 -3.90
CA ILE A 178 -9.63 -17.39 -3.07
C ILE A 178 -8.55 -18.46 -3.28
N GLU A 179 -8.19 -18.74 -4.53
CA GLU A 179 -7.11 -19.67 -4.87
C GLU A 179 -5.77 -19.23 -4.26
N MET A 180 -5.44 -17.94 -4.33
CA MET A 180 -4.25 -17.40 -3.66
C MET A 180 -4.25 -17.63 -2.15
N PHE A 181 -5.42 -17.56 -1.49
CA PHE A 181 -5.54 -17.88 -0.06
C PHE A 181 -5.36 -19.37 0.20
N GLU A 182 -5.92 -20.25 -0.64
CA GLU A 182 -5.76 -21.70 -0.52
C GLU A 182 -4.28 -22.10 -0.66
N GLU A 183 -3.56 -21.55 -1.64
CA GLU A 183 -2.12 -21.74 -1.78
C GLU A 183 -1.34 -21.25 -0.56
N GLN A 184 -1.71 -20.09 -0.01
CA GLN A 184 -1.08 -19.52 1.17
C GLN A 184 -1.29 -20.42 2.40
N LEU A 185 -2.48 -20.99 2.55
CA LEU A 185 -2.82 -21.95 3.61
C LEU A 185 -2.05 -23.26 3.44
N ALA A 186 -1.92 -23.78 2.22
CA ALA A 186 -1.12 -24.97 1.93
C ALA A 186 0.37 -24.77 2.30
N LYS A 187 0.92 -23.57 2.04
CA LYS A 187 2.28 -23.19 2.45
C LYS A 187 2.43 -23.13 3.97
N GLN A 188 1.43 -22.65 4.68
CA GLN A 188 1.42 -22.65 6.15
C GLN A 188 1.45 -24.06 6.74
N GLN A 189 0.68 -24.99 6.17
CA GLN A 189 0.59 -26.37 6.66
C GLN A 189 1.82 -27.21 6.34
N SER A 190 2.52 -26.91 5.24
CA SER A 190 3.73 -27.62 4.81
C SER A 190 5.02 -27.13 5.46
N THR A 191 4.98 -25.97 6.12
CA THR A 191 6.15 -25.46 6.84
C THR A 191 6.21 -26.14 8.21
N PRO A 192 7.28 -26.90 8.54
CA PRO A 192 7.37 -27.55 9.84
C PRO A 192 7.30 -26.46 10.91
N SER A 193 6.43 -26.70 11.90
CA SER A 193 6.34 -25.89 13.11
C SER A 193 7.74 -25.74 13.69
N LEU A 194 8.38 -24.60 13.46
CA LEU A 194 9.50 -24.16 14.28
C LEU A 194 8.90 -23.81 15.64
N THR A 195 8.74 -24.83 16.46
CA THR A 195 8.60 -24.74 17.91
C THR A 195 9.73 -23.85 18.42
N VAL A 196 9.35 -22.67 18.91
CA VAL A 196 10.09 -21.95 19.95
C VAL A 196 9.35 -22.22 21.25
#